data_AF-A0A8T6U693-F1
#
_entry.id   AF-A0A8T6U693-F1
#
_cell.length_a   1.000
_cell.length_b   1.000
_cell.length_c   1.000
_cell.angle_alpha   90.00
_cell.angle_beta   90.00
_cell.angle_gamma   90.00
#
_symmetry.space_group_name_H-M   'P 1'
#
loop_
_entity.id
_entity.type
_entity.pdbx_description
1 polymer ?
#
loop_
_entity_poly.entity_id
_entity_poly.type
_entity_poly.pdbx_seq_one_letter_code
_entity_poly.pdbx_strand_id
1 'polypeptide(L)'
;MEKIRVVLFGVGAIGSNIARFLLEKKGVEIVGSIDIAKDKVGKDLGEVLGISRQLGVVISNDPKTILCKACADIVVHTTSSHFKDVYSQIAPLAEYGVNVISTCEELVYPFVSEPELAKKLDALGMKYGVTFLGTGINPGFLMDTLVIALTGVCQRVDRIEVERIMNAATRRVPFQKDRSRSLS
;
A
#
# COMPACT_ATOMS: atom_id res chain seq x y z
N MET A 1 -19.16 -17.61 0.34
CA MET A 1 -18.61 -16.32 -0.10
C MET A 1 -17.27 -16.62 -0.75
N GLU A 2 -17.05 -16.16 -1.98
CA GLU A 2 -15.74 -16.29 -2.63
C GLU A 2 -14.70 -15.47 -1.84
N LYS A 3 -13.47 -15.98 -1.78
CA LYS A 3 -12.39 -15.27 -1.09
C LYS A 3 -11.83 -14.19 -2.00
N ILE A 4 -11.49 -13.04 -1.43
CA ILE A 4 -10.76 -11.98 -2.11
C ILE A 4 -9.32 -12.43 -2.36
N ARG A 5 -8.92 -12.46 -3.63
CA ARG A 5 -7.60 -12.89 -4.11
C ARG A 5 -6.65 -11.69 -4.14
N VAL A 6 -5.65 -11.73 -3.28
CA VAL A 6 -4.72 -10.63 -3.05
C VAL A 6 -3.35 -10.94 -3.65
N VAL A 7 -2.80 -9.97 -4.38
CA VAL A 7 -1.38 -9.95 -4.76
C VAL A 7 -0.65 -8.92 -3.92
N LEU A 8 0.50 -9.31 -3.37
CA LEU A 8 1.40 -8.37 -2.68
C LEU A 8 2.38 -7.77 -3.68
N PHE A 9 2.50 -6.46 -3.73
CA PHE A 9 3.51 -5.75 -4.52
C PHE A 9 4.42 -4.98 -3.57
N GLY A 10 5.64 -5.49 -3.40
CA GLY A 10 6.57 -5.08 -2.35
C GLY A 10 6.37 -5.92 -1.09
N VAL A 11 7.38 -6.72 -0.74
CA VAL A 11 7.40 -7.56 0.46
C VAL A 11 8.51 -7.07 1.38
N GLY A 12 8.61 -5.75 1.51
CA GLY A 12 9.46 -5.09 2.52
C GLY A 12 8.86 -5.24 3.92
N ALA A 13 9.35 -4.45 4.87
CA ALA A 13 8.88 -4.54 6.26
C ALA A 13 7.35 -4.35 6.41
N ILE A 14 6.78 -3.39 5.69
CA ILE A 14 5.34 -3.11 5.72
C ILE A 14 4.57 -4.23 5.00
N GLY A 15 4.95 -4.55 3.76
CA GLY A 15 4.35 -5.63 3.00
C GLY A 15 4.36 -6.98 3.73
N SER A 16 5.47 -7.35 4.38
CA SER A 16 5.55 -8.58 5.19
C SER A 16 4.62 -8.57 6.40
N ASN A 17 4.46 -7.42 7.07
CA ASN A 17 3.51 -7.30 8.18
C ASN A 17 2.08 -7.45 7.68
N ILE A 18 1.72 -6.78 6.58
CA ILE A 18 0.39 -6.90 5.99
C ILE A 18 0.12 -8.35 5.55
N ALA A 19 1.10 -9.00 4.91
CA ALA A 19 0.99 -10.40 4.52
C ALA A 19 0.67 -11.32 5.71
N ARG A 20 1.39 -11.16 6.83
CA ARG A 20 1.11 -11.91 8.06
C ARG A 20 -0.30 -11.65 8.58
N PHE A 21 -0.76 -10.40 8.60
CA PHE A 21 -2.14 -10.08 8.99
C PHE A 21 -3.18 -10.67 8.02
N LEU A 22 -2.93 -10.67 6.71
CA LEU A 22 -3.84 -11.26 5.72
C LEU A 22 -3.98 -12.77 5.92
N LEU A 23 -2.90 -13.46 6.30
CA LEU A 23 -2.94 -14.91 6.58
C LEU A 23 -3.82 -15.28 7.79
N GLU A 24 -4.10 -14.33 8.68
CA GLU A 24 -4.99 -14.51 9.84
C GLU A 24 -6.47 -14.21 9.52
N LYS A 25 -6.75 -13.58 8.37
CA LYS A 25 -8.10 -13.15 7.99
C LYS A 25 -8.86 -14.26 7.26
N LYS A 26 -10.15 -14.40 7.59
CA LYS A 26 -11.09 -15.19 6.81
C LYS A 26 -11.55 -14.40 5.59
N GLY A 27 -11.78 -15.09 4.47
CA GLY A 27 -12.32 -14.46 3.25
C GLY A 27 -11.28 -13.77 2.37
N VAL A 28 -9.98 -13.92 2.66
CA VAL A 28 -8.88 -13.45 1.80
C VAL A 28 -7.92 -14.59 1.51
N GLU A 29 -7.25 -14.52 0.36
CA GLU A 29 -6.25 -15.48 -0.06
C GLU A 29 -5.11 -14.76 -0.79
N ILE A 30 -3.87 -15.00 -0.38
CA ILE A 30 -2.70 -14.46 -1.09
C ILE A 30 -2.41 -15.39 -2.26
N VAL A 31 -2.58 -14.88 -3.48
CA VAL A 31 -2.45 -15.65 -4.73
C VAL A 31 -1.20 -15.30 -5.54
N GLY A 32 -0.46 -14.28 -5.10
CA GLY A 32 0.75 -13.85 -5.78
C GLY A 32 1.56 -12.85 -4.97
N SER A 33 2.84 -12.76 -5.31
CA SER A 33 3.76 -11.85 -4.64
C SER A 33 4.81 -11.34 -5.61
N ILE A 34 5.06 -10.04 -5.54
CA ILE A 34 5.98 -9.31 -6.43
C ILE A 34 6.99 -8.55 -5.58
N ASP A 35 8.28 -8.72 -5.84
CA ASP A 35 9.36 -7.91 -5.25
C ASP A 35 10.57 -7.92 -6.20
N ILE A 36 11.32 -6.81 -6.25
CA ILE A 36 12.51 -6.68 -7.11
C ILE A 36 13.79 -7.15 -6.41
N ALA A 37 13.75 -7.35 -5.09
CA ALA A 37 14.91 -7.71 -4.29
C ALA A 37 15.41 -9.11 -4.67
N LYS A 38 16.64 -9.18 -5.20
CA LYS A 38 17.24 -10.43 -5.73
C LYS A 38 17.30 -11.56 -4.70
N ASP A 39 17.41 -11.23 -3.41
CA ASP A 39 17.44 -12.17 -2.30
C ASP A 39 16.06 -12.75 -1.94
N LYS A 40 14.98 -12.22 -2.51
CA LYS A 40 13.59 -12.69 -2.33
C LYS A 40 13.01 -13.35 -3.56
N VAL A 41 13.37 -12.89 -4.76
CA VAL A 41 12.85 -13.42 -6.03
C VAL A 41 13.14 -14.92 -6.13
N GLY A 42 12.13 -15.70 -6.51
CA GLY A 42 12.18 -17.15 -6.61
C GLY A 42 11.96 -17.91 -5.31
N LYS A 43 11.89 -17.24 -4.16
CA LYS A 43 11.59 -17.87 -2.87
C LYS A 43 10.08 -17.96 -2.64
N ASP A 44 9.69 -18.91 -1.80
CA ASP A 44 8.33 -18.98 -1.29
C ASP A 44 8.08 -17.80 -0.34
N LEU A 45 6.90 -17.18 -0.43
CA LEU A 45 6.51 -16.08 0.43
C LEU A 45 6.57 -16.46 1.91
N GLY A 46 6.20 -17.69 2.28
CA GLY A 46 6.28 -18.18 3.67
C GLY A 46 7.71 -18.14 4.22
N GLU A 47 8.71 -18.47 3.40
CA GLU A 47 10.12 -18.36 3.76
C GLU A 47 10.51 -16.90 4.04
N VAL A 48 10.15 -15.98 3.13
CA VAL A 48 10.47 -14.55 3.27
C VAL A 48 9.73 -13.91 4.46
N LEU A 49 8.54 -14.41 4.80
CA LEU A 49 7.80 -13.97 5.98
C LEU A 49 8.33 -14.55 7.29
N GLY A 50 9.22 -15.55 7.23
CA GLY A 50 9.77 -16.24 8.40
C GLY A 50 8.74 -17.08 9.15
N ILE A 51 7.76 -17.64 8.45
CA ILE A 51 6.72 -18.51 9.04
C ILE A 51 7.06 -19.99 8.84
N SER A 52 6.56 -20.86 9.72
CA SER A 52 6.90 -22.28 9.77
C SER A 52 6.29 -23.15 8.65
N ARG A 53 5.67 -22.54 7.63
CA ARG A 53 5.04 -23.27 6.51
C ARG A 53 5.29 -22.55 5.19
N GLN A 54 5.38 -23.33 4.12
CA GLN A 54 5.32 -22.78 2.77
C GLN A 54 3.90 -22.35 2.43
N LEU A 55 3.78 -21.28 1.63
CA LEU A 55 2.51 -20.77 1.15
C LEU A 55 2.19 -21.23 -0.28
N GLY A 56 3.19 -21.77 -1.01
CA GLY A 56 3.07 -22.10 -2.43
C GLY A 56 3.01 -20.85 -3.31
N VAL A 57 3.43 -19.70 -2.79
CA VAL A 57 3.40 -18.40 -3.49
C VAL A 57 4.83 -17.98 -3.74
N VAL A 58 5.32 -18.21 -4.96
CA VAL A 58 6.68 -17.84 -5.36
C VAL A 58 6.73 -16.36 -5.69
N ILE A 59 7.70 -15.65 -5.11
CA ILE A 59 7.91 -14.22 -5.36
C ILE A 59 8.53 -14.03 -6.75
N SER A 60 7.86 -13.24 -7.59
CA SER A 60 8.35 -12.86 -8.93
C SER A 60 8.85 -11.42 -8.94
N ASN A 61 9.80 -11.11 -9.81
CA ASN A 61 10.17 -9.73 -10.14
C ASN A 61 9.41 -9.18 -11.36
N ASP A 62 8.59 -10.00 -12.01
CA ASP A 62 7.78 -9.60 -13.16
C ASP A 62 6.29 -9.60 -12.79
N PRO A 63 5.68 -8.41 -12.62
CA PRO A 63 4.25 -8.28 -12.36
C PRO A 63 3.37 -9.01 -13.38
N LYS A 64 3.78 -9.05 -14.66
CA LYS A 64 2.98 -9.65 -15.73
C LYS A 64 2.80 -11.16 -15.52
N THR A 65 3.88 -11.85 -15.13
CA THR A 65 3.82 -13.30 -14.84
C THR A 65 2.81 -13.66 -13.76
N ILE A 66 2.66 -12.80 -12.75
CA ILE A 66 1.74 -13.01 -11.63
C ILE A 66 0.33 -12.64 -12.04
N LEU A 67 0.12 -11.44 -12.58
CA LEU A 67 -1.23 -10.92 -12.86
C LEU A 67 -1.97 -11.69 -13.95
N CYS A 68 -1.26 -12.24 -14.94
CA CYS A 68 -1.88 -13.11 -15.95
C CYS A 68 -2.37 -14.46 -15.40
N LYS A 69 -1.83 -14.93 -14.28
CA LYS A 69 -2.09 -16.27 -13.73
C LYS A 69 -2.93 -16.25 -12.45
N ALA A 70 -2.76 -15.21 -11.65
CA ALA A 70 -3.25 -15.17 -10.28
C ALA A 70 -4.73 -14.79 -10.15
N CYS A 71 -5.39 -14.35 -11.24
CA CYS A 71 -6.76 -13.79 -11.28
C CYS A 71 -7.07 -12.99 -10.00
N ALA A 72 -6.25 -11.98 -9.73
CA ALA A 72 -6.31 -11.23 -8.48
C ALA A 72 -7.47 -10.24 -8.51
N ASP A 73 -8.12 -10.03 -7.36
CA ASP A 73 -9.14 -9.00 -7.20
C ASP A 73 -8.50 -7.65 -6.82
N ILE A 74 -7.39 -7.73 -6.07
CA ILE A 74 -6.71 -6.56 -5.52
C ILE A 74 -5.20 -6.78 -5.39
N VAL A 75 -4.44 -5.70 -5.64
CA VAL A 75 -3.02 -5.58 -5.34
C VAL A 75 -2.83 -4.69 -4.12
N VAL A 76 -2.09 -5.20 -3.12
CA VAL A 76 -1.62 -4.42 -1.97
C VAL A 76 -0.19 -3.97 -2.23
N HIS A 77 -0.02 -2.66 -2.43
CA HIS A 77 1.21 -2.04 -2.92
C HIS A 77 1.97 -1.27 -1.82
N THR A 78 3.22 -1.67 -1.53
CA THR A 78 4.00 -1.15 -0.38
C THR A 78 5.47 -0.86 -0.69
N THR A 79 5.75 -0.15 -1.80
CA THR A 79 7.13 0.06 -2.30
C THR A 79 7.77 1.39 -1.94
N SER A 80 7.16 2.53 -2.33
CA SER A 80 7.70 3.89 -2.15
C SER A 80 6.62 4.85 -1.63
N SER A 81 7.10 5.96 -1.06
CA SER A 81 6.32 7.07 -0.51
C SER A 81 5.90 8.11 -1.55
N HIS A 82 6.63 8.20 -2.67
CA HIS A 82 6.42 9.24 -3.68
C HIS A 82 5.54 8.74 -4.82
N PHE A 83 4.53 9.53 -5.20
CA PHE A 83 3.55 9.11 -6.19
C PHE A 83 4.19 8.93 -7.58
N LYS A 84 5.15 9.78 -7.95
CA LYS A 84 5.92 9.66 -9.19
C LYS A 84 6.63 8.32 -9.33
N ASP A 85 7.24 7.82 -8.26
CA ASP A 85 7.98 6.55 -8.27
C ASP A 85 7.03 5.37 -8.46
N VAL A 86 5.88 5.41 -7.77
CA VAL A 86 4.93 4.29 -7.75
C VAL A 86 3.99 4.30 -8.95
N TYR A 87 3.80 5.43 -9.64
CA TYR A 87 2.89 5.54 -10.77
C TYR A 87 3.20 4.49 -11.85
N SER A 88 4.49 4.31 -12.18
CA SER A 88 4.93 3.31 -13.15
C SER A 88 4.66 1.86 -12.74
N GLN A 89 4.46 1.62 -11.44
CA GLN A 89 4.17 0.31 -10.86
C GLN A 89 2.67 0.04 -10.81
N ILE A 90 1.86 1.04 -10.45
CA ILE A 90 0.42 0.86 -10.21
C ILE A 90 -0.46 1.15 -11.43
N ALA A 91 -0.11 2.13 -12.27
CA ALA A 91 -0.95 2.52 -13.41
C ALA A 91 -1.16 1.38 -14.43
N PRO A 92 -0.12 0.59 -14.80
CA PRO A 92 -0.30 -0.55 -15.70
C PRO A 92 -1.21 -1.66 -15.13
N LEU A 93 -1.42 -1.69 -13.81
CA LEU A 93 -2.25 -2.72 -13.17
C LEU A 93 -3.73 -2.59 -13.56
N ALA A 94 -4.18 -1.40 -13.95
CA ALA A 94 -5.53 -1.19 -14.46
C ALA A 94 -5.84 -2.07 -15.68
N GLU A 95 -4.87 -2.30 -16.56
CA GLU A 95 -5.05 -3.14 -17.76
C GLU A 95 -5.36 -4.60 -17.44
N TYR A 96 -5.00 -5.05 -16.23
CA TYR A 96 -5.29 -6.38 -15.72
C TYR A 96 -6.64 -6.46 -14.98
N GLY A 97 -7.38 -5.35 -14.90
CA GLY A 97 -8.67 -5.31 -14.22
C GLY A 97 -8.59 -5.48 -12.71
N VAL A 98 -7.43 -5.20 -12.10
CA VAL A 98 -7.21 -5.38 -10.66
C VAL A 98 -7.29 -4.05 -9.91
N ASN A 99 -7.94 -4.07 -8.75
CA ASN A 99 -7.95 -2.92 -7.85
C ASN A 99 -6.60 -2.75 -7.17
N VAL A 100 -6.27 -1.55 -6.70
CA VAL A 100 -5.00 -1.28 -6.02
C VAL A 100 -5.23 -0.50 -4.74
N ILE A 101 -4.71 -1.02 -3.64
CA ILE A 101 -4.55 -0.28 -2.38
C ILE A 101 -3.06 -0.10 -2.11
N SER A 102 -2.64 1.10 -1.72
CA SER A 102 -1.23 1.40 -1.49
C SER A 102 -0.96 2.16 -0.21
N THR A 103 0.21 1.91 0.38
CA THR A 103 0.77 2.69 1.50
C THR A 103 1.62 3.88 1.06
N CYS A 104 1.62 4.25 -0.21
CA CYS A 104 2.33 5.43 -0.72
C CYS A 104 1.70 6.71 -0.13
N GLU A 105 2.47 7.48 0.65
CA GLU A 105 1.95 8.66 1.35
C GLU A 105 1.35 9.71 0.41
N GLU A 106 2.01 10.01 -0.71
CA GLU A 106 1.52 11.01 -1.67
C GLU A 106 0.26 10.58 -2.43
N LEU A 107 -0.04 9.27 -2.47
CA LEU A 107 -1.22 8.72 -3.12
C LEU A 107 -2.50 8.89 -2.27
N VAL A 108 -2.41 9.29 -1.01
CA VAL A 108 -3.61 9.45 -0.15
C VAL A 108 -4.52 10.57 -0.67
N TYR A 109 -3.93 11.67 -1.16
CA TYR A 109 -4.68 12.74 -1.84
C TYR A 109 -3.82 13.45 -2.90
N PRO A 110 -3.56 12.79 -4.05
CA PRO A 110 -2.57 13.25 -5.02
C PRO A 110 -3.05 14.45 -5.85
N PHE A 111 -4.33 14.82 -5.76
CA PHE A 111 -4.90 15.95 -6.50
C PHE A 111 -4.35 17.31 -6.07
N VAL A 112 -3.65 17.39 -4.93
CA VAL A 112 -2.98 18.62 -4.47
C VAL A 112 -1.49 18.62 -4.84
N SER A 113 -0.79 17.52 -4.56
CA SER A 113 0.66 17.43 -4.78
C SER A 113 1.04 17.16 -6.24
N GLU A 114 0.26 16.34 -6.95
CA GLU A 114 0.56 15.85 -8.32
C GLU A 114 -0.72 15.78 -9.18
N PRO A 115 -1.43 16.90 -9.39
CA PRO A 115 -2.77 16.93 -10.00
C PRO A 115 -2.85 16.28 -11.37
N GLU A 116 -1.83 16.45 -12.21
CA GLU A 116 -1.82 15.89 -13.58
C GLU A 116 -1.61 14.38 -13.58
N LEU A 117 -0.80 13.83 -12.67
CA LEU A 117 -0.68 12.38 -12.51
C LEU A 117 -1.94 11.79 -11.88
N ALA A 118 -2.55 12.50 -10.92
CA ALA A 118 -3.80 12.07 -10.28
C ALA A 118 -4.92 11.92 -11.31
N LYS A 119 -5.13 12.93 -12.17
CA LYS A 119 -6.12 12.88 -13.27
C LYS A 119 -5.86 11.73 -14.24
N LYS A 120 -4.59 11.45 -14.57
CA LYS A 120 -4.24 10.33 -15.45
C LYS A 120 -4.57 8.98 -14.79
N LEU A 121 -4.26 8.81 -13.51
CA LEU A 121 -4.56 7.59 -12.78
C LEU A 121 -6.08 7.38 -12.62
N ASP A 122 -6.81 8.45 -12.32
CA ASP A 122 -8.27 8.45 -12.21
C ASP A 122 -8.93 8.05 -13.55
N ALA A 123 -8.47 8.64 -14.67
CA ALA A 123 -8.94 8.28 -15.99
C ALA A 123 -8.67 6.80 -16.34
N LEU A 124 -7.56 6.22 -15.89
CA LEU A 124 -7.29 4.79 -16.02
C LEU A 124 -8.26 3.95 -15.18
N GLY A 125 -8.51 4.36 -13.93
CA GLY A 125 -9.49 3.70 -13.06
C GLY A 125 -10.88 3.65 -13.71
N MET A 126 -11.35 4.77 -14.24
CA MET A 126 -12.64 4.84 -14.96
C MET A 126 -12.64 3.99 -16.23
N LYS A 127 -11.57 4.05 -17.04
CA LYS A 127 -11.47 3.33 -18.31
C LYS A 127 -11.54 1.81 -18.13
N TYR A 128 -10.88 1.28 -17.10
CA TYR A 128 -10.78 -0.16 -16.86
C TYR A 128 -11.75 -0.67 -15.79
N GLY A 129 -12.52 0.21 -15.15
CA GLY A 129 -13.46 -0.16 -14.09
C GLY A 129 -12.78 -0.62 -12.79
N VAL A 130 -11.61 -0.06 -12.47
CA VAL A 130 -10.82 -0.40 -11.28
C VAL A 130 -10.66 0.79 -10.34
N THR A 131 -10.37 0.51 -9.08
CA THR A 131 -10.14 1.53 -8.05
C THR A 131 -8.68 1.60 -7.64
N PHE A 132 -8.19 2.82 -7.41
CA PHE A 132 -6.90 3.10 -6.77
C PHE A 132 -7.14 3.83 -5.44
N LEU A 133 -6.53 3.34 -4.36
CA LEU A 133 -6.63 3.95 -3.03
C LEU A 133 -5.26 4.04 -2.36
N GLY A 134 -4.82 5.24 -2.02
CA GLY A 134 -3.75 5.46 -1.04
C GLY A 134 -4.33 5.50 0.37
N THR A 135 -3.76 4.74 1.31
CA THR A 135 -4.13 4.79 2.72
C THR A 135 -2.98 4.38 3.64
N GLY A 136 -3.12 4.62 4.93
CA GLY A 136 -2.11 4.38 5.93
C GLY A 136 -2.54 4.94 7.27
N ILE A 137 -1.67 4.82 8.28
CA ILE A 137 -1.97 5.38 9.60
C ILE A 137 -1.96 6.92 9.57
N ASN A 138 -1.03 7.50 8.81
CA ASN A 138 -0.92 8.92 8.51
C ASN A 138 0.19 9.06 7.44
N PRO A 139 -0.14 9.62 6.27
CA PRO A 139 -1.50 10.00 5.84
C PRO A 139 -2.38 8.75 5.62
N GLY A 140 -3.71 8.91 5.69
CA GLY A 140 -4.74 7.91 5.40
C GLY A 140 -5.67 7.50 6.55
N PHE A 141 -5.42 7.94 7.79
CA PHE A 141 -6.35 7.70 8.91
C PHE A 141 -6.31 8.78 10.00
N LEU A 142 -5.26 8.81 10.84
CA LEU A 142 -5.24 9.57 12.10
C LEU A 142 -5.40 11.08 11.90
N MET A 143 -4.77 11.63 10.87
CA MET A 143 -4.71 13.08 10.63
C MET A 143 -5.60 13.51 9.46
N ASP A 144 -6.48 12.62 8.98
CA ASP A 144 -7.32 12.85 7.81
C ASP A 144 -8.70 12.20 7.99
N THR A 145 -8.87 10.92 7.71
CA THR A 145 -10.15 10.20 7.71
C THR A 145 -10.84 10.24 9.06
N LEU A 146 -10.10 10.02 10.15
CA LEU A 146 -10.64 10.11 11.51
C LEU A 146 -11.10 11.54 11.82
N VAL A 147 -10.30 12.53 11.43
CA VAL A 147 -10.60 13.94 11.68
C VAL A 147 -11.86 14.35 10.91
N ILE A 148 -11.97 13.96 9.64
CA ILE A 148 -13.15 14.17 8.79
C ILE A 148 -14.37 13.46 9.38
N ALA A 149 -14.24 12.24 9.87
CA ALA A 149 -15.35 11.52 10.50
C ALA A 149 -15.87 12.26 11.75
N LEU A 150 -14.96 12.80 12.57
CA LEU A 150 -15.32 13.55 13.78
C LEU A 150 -16.04 14.86 13.48
N THR A 151 -15.82 15.48 12.31
CA THR A 151 -16.59 16.68 11.93
C THR A 151 -18.05 16.38 11.57
N GLY A 152 -18.41 15.12 11.33
CA GLY A 152 -19.76 14.72 10.93
C GLY A 152 -20.87 15.04 11.94
N VAL A 153 -20.52 15.31 13.20
CA VAL A 153 -21.46 15.73 14.26
C VAL A 153 -21.41 17.23 14.56
N CYS A 154 -20.58 18.00 13.86
CA CYS A 154 -20.46 19.44 14.03
C CYS A 154 -21.45 20.20 13.13
N GLN A 155 -22.19 21.17 13.70
CA GLN A 155 -23.02 22.07 12.89
C GLN A 155 -22.18 23.08 12.08
N ARG A 156 -21.01 23.45 12.62
CA ARG A 156 -20.01 24.32 11.98
C ARG A 156 -18.62 23.94 12.46
N VAL A 157 -17.64 23.95 11.55
CA VAL A 157 -16.22 23.68 11.86
C VAL A 157 -15.44 24.98 11.68
N ASP A 158 -15.06 25.62 12.79
CA ASP A 158 -14.32 26.89 12.77
C ASP A 158 -12.80 26.67 12.68
N ARG A 159 -12.27 25.60 13.29
CA ARG A 159 -10.84 25.23 13.26
C ARG A 159 -10.66 23.72 13.51
N ILE A 160 -9.63 23.15 12.88
CA ILE A 160 -9.15 21.79 13.13
C ILE A 160 -7.70 21.89 13.63
N GLU A 161 -7.40 21.21 14.73
CA GLU A 161 -6.05 21.08 15.28
C GLU A 161 -5.80 19.61 15.62
N VAL A 162 -4.67 19.08 15.15
CA VAL A 162 -4.32 17.67 15.33
C VAL A 162 -2.84 17.60 15.68
N GLU A 163 -2.54 17.05 16.85
CA GLU A 163 -1.17 16.79 17.29
C GLU A 163 -0.90 15.29 17.31
N ARG A 164 0.21 14.87 16.70
CA ARG A 164 0.67 13.47 16.72
C ARG A 164 2.02 13.38 17.40
N ILE A 165 2.02 12.86 18.62
CA ILE A 165 3.23 12.63 19.41
C ILE A 165 3.68 11.17 19.22
N MET A 166 4.94 10.98 18.84
CA MET A 166 5.51 9.65 18.64
C MET A 166 6.85 9.53 19.35
N ASN A 167 7.06 8.42 20.06
CA ASN A 167 8.38 8.08 20.59
C ASN A 167 9.28 7.55 19.46
N ALA A 168 10.29 8.33 19.08
CA ALA A 168 11.26 7.96 18.03
C ALA A 168 12.35 6.99 18.51
N ALA A 169 12.52 6.81 19.83
CA ALA A 169 13.60 5.99 20.40
C ALA A 169 13.51 4.51 20.01
N THR A 170 12.30 4.02 19.68
CA THR A 170 12.06 2.62 19.28
C THR A 170 12.09 2.41 17.76
N ARG A 171 12.38 3.45 16.97
CA ARG A 171 12.39 3.40 15.49
C ARG A 171 13.78 3.05 14.94
N ARG A 172 13.82 2.65 13.66
CA ARG A 172 15.07 2.29 12.96
C ARG A 172 15.98 3.51 12.85
N VAL A 173 17.28 3.28 12.91
CA VAL A 173 18.32 4.33 12.90
C VAL A 173 18.15 5.40 11.81
N PRO A 174 17.78 5.07 10.54
CA PRO A 174 17.54 6.10 9.52
C PRO A 174 16.44 7.11 9.92
N PHE A 175 15.33 6.62 10.50
CA PHE A 175 14.21 7.46 10.94
C PHE A 175 14.58 8.36 12.14
N GLN A 176 15.48 7.89 13.01
CA GLN A 176 16.00 8.70 14.11
C GLN A 176 16.89 9.84 13.58
N LYS A 177 17.70 9.58 12.55
CA LYS A 177 18.62 10.57 11.97
C LYS A 177 17.90 11.66 11.17
N ASP A 178 16.88 11.34 10.39
CA ASP A 178 16.14 12.34 9.60
C ASP A 178 15.49 13.44 10.46
N ARG A 179 15.08 13.13 11.69
CA ARG A 179 14.44 14.09 12.61
C ARG A 179 15.42 14.88 13.49
N SER A 180 16.68 14.44 13.61
CA SER A 180 17.71 15.21 14.32
C SER A 180 18.14 16.50 13.61
N ARG A 181 17.83 16.65 12.32
CA ARG A 181 18.11 17.87 11.54
C ARG A 181 17.02 18.96 11.66
N SER A 182 15.91 18.67 12.32
CA SER A 182 14.78 19.61 12.49
C SER A 182 14.84 20.42 13.78
N LEU A 183 15.86 20.18 14.63
CA LEU A 183 16.01 20.76 15.98
C LEU A 183 17.31 21.58 16.12
N SER A 184 17.92 21.99 15.01
CA SER A 184 19.09 22.89 14.98
C SER A 184 18.73 24.23 14.38
#